data_AF-A0A369RRR8-F1
#
_entry.id   AF-A0A369RRR8-F1
#
_cell.length_a   1.000
_cell.length_b   1.000
_cell.length_c   1.000
_cell.angle_alpha   90.00
_cell.angle_beta   90.00
_cell.angle_gamma   90.00
#
_symmetry.space_group_name_H-M   'P 1'
#
loop_
_entity.id
_entity.type
_entity.pdbx_description
1 polymer ?
#
loop_
_entity_poly.entity_id
_entity_poly.type
_entity_poly.pdbx_seq_one_letter_code
_entity_poly.pdbx_strand_id
1 'polypeptide(L)'
;MLNSSWEANHPILSDVSFCQTGESLKKVITDILIGNLFSIPVAIICLLLVNRAGRKWLYCPMITICGLSILLMLLIDNELSVLILGCLFTSISNNVWIAYKTWSSELFPTTVRSTAIGILNLIGHTGSILGMTIFALLFYKSCTATLIIFSFLGLLSGFAALFLPDTTNVDIS
;
A
#
# COMPACT_ATOMS: atom_id res chain seq x y z
N MET A 1 -4.63 33.95 -42.33
CA MET A 1 -4.26 34.75 -41.14
C MET A 1 -5.21 34.28 -40.04
N LEU A 2 -4.88 33.16 -39.36
CA LEU A 2 -4.09 33.10 -38.10
C LEU A 2 -4.79 33.92 -37.00
N ASN A 3 -5.14 33.42 -35.83
CA ASN A 3 -4.80 32.17 -35.16
C ASN A 3 -5.84 31.97 -34.03
N SER A 4 -6.13 30.71 -33.74
CA SER A 4 -6.96 30.23 -32.64
C SER A 4 -6.53 30.76 -31.27
N SER A 5 -7.47 31.37 -30.56
CA SER A 5 -7.34 31.88 -29.19
C SER A 5 -7.36 30.80 -28.09
N TRP A 6 -6.93 29.56 -28.39
CA TRP A 6 -6.91 28.43 -27.43
C TRP A 6 -5.51 27.94 -27.03
N GLU A 7 -4.42 28.52 -27.54
CA GLU A 7 -3.06 28.01 -27.27
C GLU A 7 -2.29 28.70 -26.11
N ALA A 8 -2.91 29.56 -25.29
CA ALA A 8 -2.14 30.43 -24.39
C ALA A 8 -2.36 30.25 -22.86
N ASN A 9 -2.89 29.13 -22.34
CA ASN A 9 -3.01 28.94 -20.87
C ASN A 9 -2.99 27.48 -20.42
N HIS A 10 -1.95 26.74 -20.79
CA HIS A 10 -1.62 25.47 -20.13
C HIS A 10 -0.32 25.62 -19.33
N PRO A 11 -0.35 25.71 -17.99
CA PRO A 11 0.83 25.70 -17.12
C PRO A 11 1.62 24.37 -17.13
N ILE A 12 1.38 23.52 -18.12
CA ILE A 12 1.91 22.15 -18.22
C ILE A 12 3.33 22.14 -18.83
N LEU A 13 3.74 23.21 -19.52
CA LEU A 13 5.07 23.31 -20.15
C LEU A 13 6.18 23.83 -19.23
N SER A 14 5.85 24.39 -18.06
CA SER A 14 6.86 24.77 -17.06
C SER A 14 7.31 23.59 -16.19
N ASP A 15 6.50 22.52 -16.05
CA ASP A 15 6.88 21.33 -15.27
C ASP A 15 7.89 20.42 -16.01
N VAL A 16 7.83 20.36 -17.34
CA VAL A 16 8.82 19.60 -18.12
C VAL A 16 10.19 20.28 -18.17
N SER A 17 10.29 21.57 -17.82
CA SER A 17 11.58 22.28 -17.72
C SER A 17 12.37 21.90 -16.46
N PHE A 18 11.70 21.36 -15.43
CA PHE A 18 12.35 20.80 -14.23
C PHE A 18 12.94 19.39 -14.48
N CYS A 19 12.63 18.76 -15.61
CA CYS A 19 13.19 17.46 -16.01
C CYS A 19 14.61 17.53 -16.58
N GLN A 20 15.28 18.69 -16.56
CA GLN A 20 16.61 18.86 -17.17
C GLN A 20 17.67 19.37 -16.19
N THR A 21 17.69 18.81 -14.98
CA THR A 21 18.91 18.80 -14.17
C THR A 21 19.34 17.36 -13.99
N GLY A 22 20.46 16.98 -14.63
CA GLY A 22 21.02 15.62 -14.54
C GLY A 22 21.30 15.16 -13.11
N GLU A 23 21.35 16.08 -12.13
CA GLU A 23 21.44 15.76 -10.71
C GLU A 23 20.12 15.32 -10.07
N SER A 24 18.98 15.92 -10.43
CA SER A 24 17.65 15.53 -9.93
C SER A 24 17.25 14.15 -10.42
N LEU A 25 17.56 13.83 -11.69
CA LEU A 25 17.33 12.52 -12.28
C LEU A 25 18.18 11.44 -11.62
N LYS A 26 19.46 11.75 -11.34
CA LYS A 26 20.35 10.87 -10.58
C LYS A 26 19.81 10.60 -9.17
N LYS A 27 19.35 11.64 -8.45
CA LYS A 27 18.79 11.50 -7.10
C LYS A 27 17.58 10.58 -7.09
N VAL A 28 16.62 10.81 -7.98
CA VAL A 28 15.41 9.97 -8.12
C VAL A 28 15.77 8.53 -8.49
N ILE A 29 16.70 8.32 -9.44
CA ILE A 29 17.15 6.97 -9.80
C ILE A 29 17.83 6.29 -8.62
N THR A 30 18.67 7.00 -7.85
CA THR A 30 19.32 6.42 -6.66
C THR A 30 18.32 6.07 -5.57
N ASP A 31 17.32 6.92 -5.32
CA ASP A 31 16.25 6.65 -4.36
C ASP A 31 15.45 5.41 -4.75
N ILE A 32 15.11 5.27 -6.04
CA ILE A 32 14.43 4.09 -6.59
C ILE A 32 15.32 2.85 -6.50
N LEU A 33 16.63 2.97 -6.77
CA LEU A 33 17.57 1.85 -6.71
C LEU A 33 17.74 1.34 -5.27
N ILE A 34 17.93 2.25 -4.31
CA ILE A 34 17.96 1.92 -2.87
C ILE A 34 16.63 1.28 -2.45
N GLY A 35 15.51 1.85 -2.88
CA GLY A 35 14.18 1.33 -2.58
C GLY A 35 13.96 -0.09 -3.09
N ASN A 36 14.34 -0.37 -4.34
CA ASN A 36 14.24 -1.70 -4.94
C ASN A 36 15.21 -2.68 -4.30
N LEU A 37 16.43 -2.24 -3.94
CA LEU A 37 17.41 -3.08 -3.26
C LEU A 37 16.89 -3.57 -1.90
N PHE A 38 16.11 -2.76 -1.19
CA PHE A 38 15.41 -3.14 0.03
C PHE A 38 14.12 -3.93 -0.20
N SER A 39 13.48 -3.76 -1.36
CA SER A 39 12.26 -4.49 -1.73
C SER A 39 12.51 -6.00 -1.87
N ILE A 40 13.64 -6.37 -2.48
CA ILE A 40 14.04 -7.79 -2.70
C ILE A 40 14.15 -8.59 -1.39
N PRO A 41 14.94 -8.18 -0.37
CA PRO A 41 15.05 -8.93 0.88
C PRO A 41 13.72 -8.95 1.65
N VAL A 42 12.93 -7.88 1.58
CA VAL A 42 11.58 -7.88 2.16
C VAL A 42 10.67 -8.91 1.50
N ALA A 43 10.69 -8.98 0.16
CA ALA A 43 9.90 -9.97 -0.56
C ALA A 43 10.31 -11.40 -0.18
N ILE A 44 11.61 -11.66 -0.03
CA ILE A 44 12.14 -12.97 0.39
C ILE A 44 11.71 -13.30 1.83
N ILE A 45 11.83 -12.36 2.76
CA ILE A 45 11.39 -12.55 4.16
C ILE A 45 9.89 -12.79 4.21
N CYS A 46 9.11 -12.04 3.41
CA CYS A 46 7.67 -12.20 3.31
C CYS A 46 7.29 -13.59 2.76
N LEU A 47 7.96 -14.05 1.70
CA LEU A 47 7.80 -15.40 1.14
C LEU A 47 8.16 -16.51 2.14
N LEU A 48 9.23 -16.33 2.91
CA LEU A 48 9.60 -17.28 3.96
C LEU A 48 8.57 -17.32 5.09
N LEU A 49 8.02 -16.16 5.48
CA LEU A 49 6.95 -16.09 6.47
C LEU A 49 5.67 -16.77 5.95
N VAL A 50 5.36 -16.56 4.67
CA VAL A 50 4.28 -17.22 3.91
C VAL A 50 4.40 -18.74 3.93
N ASN A 51 5.60 -19.27 3.70
CA ASN A 51 5.82 -20.72 3.68
C ASN A 51 5.84 -21.35 5.08
N ARG A 52 6.15 -20.59 6.13
CA ARG A 52 6.36 -21.13 7.48
C ARG A 52 5.14 -21.01 8.40
N ALA A 53 4.26 -20.03 8.17
CA ALA A 53 3.05 -19.82 8.96
C ALA A 53 1.81 -20.16 8.11
N GLY A 54 1.00 -21.14 8.53
CA GLY A 54 -0.18 -21.57 7.75
C GLY A 54 -1.09 -20.41 7.31
N ARG A 55 -1.74 -20.56 6.14
CA ARG A 55 -2.54 -19.59 5.36
C ARG A 55 -3.22 -18.42 6.11
N LYS A 56 -3.84 -18.66 7.26
CA LYS A 56 -4.49 -17.65 8.13
C LYS A 56 -3.54 -16.65 8.81
N TRP A 57 -2.32 -17.07 9.14
CA TRP A 57 -1.35 -16.28 9.91
C TRP A 57 -0.50 -15.34 9.06
N LEU A 58 -0.82 -15.17 7.77
CA LEU A 58 0.02 -14.43 6.83
C LEU A 58 -0.38 -12.97 6.68
N TYR A 59 -1.67 -12.69 6.80
CA TYR A 59 -2.20 -11.35 6.65
C TYR A 59 -1.92 -10.49 7.89
N CYS A 60 -2.14 -11.05 9.09
CA CYS A 60 -1.94 -10.34 10.36
C CYS A 60 -0.52 -9.79 10.58
N PRO A 61 0.58 -10.57 10.47
CA PRO A 61 1.93 -10.04 10.72
C PRO A 61 2.31 -8.99 9.68
N MET A 62 1.85 -9.12 8.44
CA MET A 62 2.19 -8.16 7.41
C MET A 62 1.49 -6.83 7.62
N ILE A 63 0.20 -6.84 8.00
CA ILE A 63 -0.54 -5.60 8.26
C ILE A 63 -0.10 -4.93 9.56
N THR A 64 0.36 -5.69 10.56
CA THR A 64 0.97 -5.12 11.77
C THR A 64 2.35 -4.52 11.49
N ILE A 65 3.21 -5.19 10.71
CA ILE A 65 4.51 -4.63 10.30
C ILE A 65 4.30 -3.36 9.46
N CYS A 66 3.28 -3.37 8.59
CA CYS A 66 2.89 -2.24 7.77
C CYS A 66 2.46 -1.03 8.62
N GLY A 67 1.57 -1.23 9.60
CA GLY A 67 1.16 -0.18 10.54
C GLY A 67 2.29 0.30 11.45
N LEU A 68 3.16 -0.62 11.88
CA LEU A 68 4.33 -0.29 12.69
C LEU A 68 5.32 0.57 11.89
N SER A 69 5.53 0.27 10.61
CA SER A 69 6.41 1.04 9.73
C SER A 69 5.98 2.51 9.62
N ILE A 70 4.67 2.78 9.54
CA ILE A 70 4.16 4.16 9.50
C ILE A 70 4.40 4.86 10.85
N LEU A 71 4.26 4.16 11.98
CA LEU A 71 4.58 4.71 13.29
C LEU A 71 6.08 5.03 13.44
N LEU A 72 6.96 4.17 12.92
CA LEU A 72 8.40 4.47 12.90
C LEU A 72 8.72 5.68 12.02
N MET A 73 8.02 5.85 10.89
CA MET A 73 8.18 6.98 9.99
C MET A 73 7.84 8.32 10.67
N LEU A 74 6.95 8.33 11.66
CA LEU A 74 6.62 9.51 12.47
C LEU A 74 7.69 9.87 13.51
N LEU A 75 8.53 8.92 13.91
CA LEU A 75 9.53 9.10 14.97
C LEU A 75 10.91 9.48 14.43
N ILE A 76 11.08 9.41 13.10
CA ILE A 76 12.36 9.55 12.42
C ILE A 76 12.29 10.72 11.44
N ASP A 77 13.07 11.77 11.71
CA ASP A 77 13.20 12.96 10.85
C ASP A 77 14.28 12.81 9.75
N ASN A 78 14.85 11.62 9.59
CA ASN A 78 15.91 11.37 8.62
C ASN A 78 15.33 11.08 7.23
N GLU A 79 15.59 11.94 6.24
CA GLU A 79 15.09 11.84 4.86
C GLU A 79 15.35 10.45 4.23
N LEU A 80 16.57 9.92 4.38
CA LEU A 80 16.94 8.60 3.85
C LEU A 80 16.18 7.46 4.53
N SER A 81 16.00 7.55 5.85
CA SER A 81 15.30 6.51 6.61
C SER A 81 13.80 6.49 6.28
N VAL A 82 13.19 7.67 6.17
CA VAL A 82 11.79 7.83 5.75
C VAL A 82 11.57 7.25 4.35
N LEU A 83 12.52 7.49 3.42
CA LEU A 83 12.45 6.95 2.06
C LEU A 83 12.56 5.42 2.04
N ILE A 84 13.50 4.85 2.80
CA ILE A 84 13.64 3.40 2.95
C ILE A 84 12.36 2.79 3.56
N LEU A 85 11.85 3.37 4.65
CA LEU A 85 10.60 2.94 5.30
C LEU A 85 9.40 2.98 4.33
N GLY A 86 9.29 4.01 3.50
CA GLY A 86 8.26 4.11 2.46
C GLY A 86 8.37 3.02 1.39
N CYS A 87 9.60 2.69 0.96
CA CYS A 87 9.84 1.58 0.02
C CYS A 87 9.53 0.22 0.64
N LEU A 88 9.87 0.01 1.91
CA LEU A 88 9.51 -1.21 2.64
C LEU A 88 7.98 -1.35 2.75
N PHE A 89 7.29 -0.27 3.12
CA PHE A 89 5.83 -0.23 3.25
C PHE A 89 5.11 -0.62 1.95
N THR A 90 5.51 -0.03 0.82
CA THR A 90 4.89 -0.33 -0.49
C THR A 90 5.18 -1.76 -0.95
N SER A 91 6.39 -2.26 -0.70
CA SER A 91 6.78 -3.64 -1.00
C SER A 91 5.97 -4.66 -0.20
N ILE A 92 5.82 -4.44 1.11
CA ILE A 92 5.02 -5.30 1.99
C ILE A 92 3.56 -5.29 1.53
N SER A 93 3.00 -4.10 1.29
CA SER A 93 1.60 -3.93 0.85
C SER A 93 1.30 -4.69 -0.44
N ASN A 94 2.22 -4.67 -1.42
CA ASN A 94 2.06 -5.43 -2.67
C ASN A 94 2.05 -6.94 -2.44
N ASN A 95 2.93 -7.45 -1.57
CA ASN A 95 2.96 -8.89 -1.25
C ASN A 95 1.70 -9.35 -0.50
N VAL A 96 1.17 -8.52 0.40
CA VAL A 96 -0.10 -8.79 1.11
C VAL A 96 -1.27 -8.95 0.15
N TRP A 97 -1.32 -8.13 -0.90
CA TRP A 97 -2.38 -8.22 -1.91
C TRP A 97 -2.39 -9.56 -2.65
N ILE A 98 -1.20 -10.09 -2.97
CA ILE A 98 -1.06 -11.41 -3.61
C ILE A 98 -1.55 -12.50 -2.65
N ALA A 99 -1.11 -12.46 -1.39
CA ALA A 99 -1.55 -13.42 -0.37
C ALA A 99 -3.07 -13.35 -0.12
N TYR A 100 -3.65 -12.15 -0.06
CA TYR A 100 -5.09 -11.93 0.07
C TYR A 100 -5.87 -12.55 -1.09
N LYS A 101 -5.40 -12.38 -2.33
CA LYS A 101 -6.05 -12.99 -3.51
C LYS A 101 -6.03 -14.50 -3.45
N THR A 102 -4.90 -15.08 -3.04
CA THR A 102 -4.75 -16.54 -2.86
C THR A 102 -5.65 -17.04 -1.74
N TRP A 103 -5.73 -16.36 -0.60
CA TRP A 103 -6.65 -16.74 0.47
C TRP A 103 -8.11 -16.61 0.04
N SER A 104 -8.50 -15.48 -0.55
CA SER A 104 -9.85 -15.28 -1.08
C SER A 104 -10.23 -16.37 -2.10
N SER A 105 -9.25 -16.85 -2.87
CA SER A 105 -9.42 -17.92 -3.85
C SER A 105 -9.81 -19.28 -3.25
N GLU A 106 -9.36 -19.55 -2.04
CA GLU A 106 -9.52 -20.82 -1.34
C GLU A 106 -10.77 -20.84 -0.48
N LEU A 107 -11.22 -19.66 -0.05
CA LEU A 107 -12.37 -19.50 0.83
C LEU A 107 -13.71 -19.64 0.08
N PHE A 108 -13.74 -19.32 -1.21
CA PHE A 108 -14.97 -19.34 -2.00
C PHE A 108 -15.05 -20.58 -2.91
N PRO A 109 -16.12 -21.40 -2.81
CA PRO A 109 -16.36 -22.49 -3.77
C PRO A 109 -16.54 -21.92 -5.19
N THR A 110 -16.15 -22.71 -6.19
CA THR A 110 -16.01 -22.30 -7.60
C THR A 110 -17.26 -21.67 -8.20
N THR A 111 -18.45 -22.02 -7.72
CA THR A 111 -19.73 -21.55 -8.25
C THR A 111 -20.06 -20.10 -7.90
N VAL A 112 -19.56 -19.57 -6.78
CA VAL A 112 -19.91 -18.20 -6.30
C VAL A 112 -18.71 -17.24 -6.26
N ARG A 113 -17.51 -17.76 -6.51
CA ARG A 113 -16.25 -17.03 -6.36
C ARG A 113 -16.16 -15.76 -7.21
N SER A 114 -16.60 -15.82 -8.48
CA SER A 114 -16.50 -14.66 -9.39
C SER A 114 -17.33 -13.47 -8.88
N THR A 115 -18.58 -13.73 -8.47
CA THR A 115 -19.49 -12.72 -7.94
C THR A 115 -19.03 -12.20 -6.58
N ALA A 116 -18.60 -13.08 -5.68
CA ALA A 116 -18.12 -12.70 -4.35
C ALA A 116 -16.87 -11.79 -4.43
N ILE A 117 -15.88 -12.17 -5.26
CA ILE A 117 -14.69 -11.36 -5.50
C ILE A 117 -15.07 -10.03 -6.17
N GLY A 118 -16.03 -10.01 -7.10
CA GLY A 118 -16.54 -8.78 -7.69
C GLY A 118 -17.09 -7.80 -6.63
N ILE A 119 -17.99 -8.28 -5.77
CA ILE A 119 -18.59 -7.48 -4.69
C ILE A 119 -17.52 -7.01 -3.69
N LEU A 120 -16.61 -7.90 -3.28
CA LEU A 120 -15.48 -7.57 -2.41
C LEU A 120 -14.61 -6.46 -3.00
N ASN A 121 -14.29 -6.53 -4.29
CA ASN A 121 -13.51 -5.49 -4.95
C ASN A 121 -14.28 -4.16 -5.01
N LEU A 122 -15.59 -4.17 -5.27
CA LEU A 122 -16.41 -2.96 -5.25
C LEU A 122 -16.41 -2.30 -3.87
N ILE A 123 -16.58 -3.08 -2.80
CA ILE A 123 -16.52 -2.59 -1.41
C ILE A 123 -15.11 -2.08 -1.08
N GLY A 124 -14.07 -2.80 -1.50
CA GLY A 124 -12.68 -2.38 -1.29
C GLY A 124 -12.35 -1.08 -2.01
N HIS A 125 -12.78 -0.94 -3.27
CA HIS A 125 -12.53 0.27 -4.07
C HIS A 125 -13.29 1.48 -3.54
N THR A 126 -14.56 1.29 -3.14
CA THR A 126 -15.36 2.37 -2.53
C THR A 126 -14.76 2.82 -1.20
N GLY A 127 -14.29 1.88 -0.36
CA GLY A 127 -13.52 2.19 0.83
C GLY A 127 -12.21 2.95 0.54
N SER A 128 -11.50 2.56 -0.53
CA SER A 128 -10.27 3.25 -0.94
C SER A 128 -10.54 4.69 -1.40
N ILE A 129 -11.60 4.93 -2.18
CA ILE A 129 -11.99 6.28 -2.61
C ILE A 129 -12.32 7.15 -1.39
N LEU A 130 -13.16 6.65 -0.48
CA LEU A 130 -13.52 7.36 0.75
C LEU A 130 -12.28 7.65 1.61
N GLY A 131 -11.43 6.64 1.83
CA GLY A 131 -10.18 6.78 2.58
C GLY A 131 -9.25 7.84 2.01
N MET A 132 -9.04 7.86 0.68
CA MET A 132 -8.19 8.84 0.02
C MET A 132 -8.77 10.26 0.11
N THR A 133 -10.09 10.43 -0.03
CA THR A 133 -10.71 11.76 0.13
C THR A 133 -10.55 12.30 1.54
N ILE A 134 -10.77 11.47 2.57
CA ILE A 134 -10.59 11.84 3.98
C ILE A 134 -9.12 12.15 4.26
N PHE A 135 -8.20 11.32 3.76
CA PHE A 135 -6.77 11.52 3.91
C PHE A 135 -6.33 12.87 3.34
N ALA A 136 -6.76 13.22 2.12
CA ALA A 136 -6.40 14.49 1.49
C ALA A 136 -6.90 15.72 2.27
N LEU A 137 -8.15 15.68 2.76
CA LEU A 137 -8.73 16.74 3.57
C LEU A 137 -8.00 16.93 4.91
N LEU A 138 -7.66 15.82 5.56
CA LEU A 138 -7.05 15.84 6.89
C LEU A 138 -5.56 16.22 6.83
N PHE A 139 -4.87 15.79 5.77
CA PHE A 139 -3.47 16.15 5.52
C PHE A 139 -3.29 17.66 5.36
N TYR A 140 -4.23 18.36 4.73
CA TYR A 140 -4.20 19.82 4.59
C TYR A 140 -4.30 20.56 5.94
N LYS A 141 -5.00 19.97 6.92
CA LYS A 141 -5.15 20.57 8.26
C LYS A 141 -3.99 20.22 9.19
N SER A 142 -3.59 18.94 9.20
CA SER A 142 -2.57 18.43 10.11
C SER A 142 -2.00 17.10 9.62
N CYS A 143 -0.73 17.13 9.19
CA CYS A 143 -0.01 15.94 8.71
C CYS A 143 0.13 14.86 9.80
N THR A 144 0.61 15.22 10.99
CA THR A 144 0.87 14.28 12.09
C THR A 144 -0.38 13.55 12.55
N ALA A 145 -1.50 14.27 12.73
CA ALA A 145 -2.75 13.66 13.19
C ALA A 145 -3.30 12.65 12.17
N THR A 146 -3.18 12.95 10.88
CA THR A 146 -3.63 12.06 9.80
C THR A 146 -2.86 10.74 9.79
N LEU A 147 -1.53 10.80 9.93
CA LEU A 147 -0.68 9.62 9.97
C LEU A 147 -0.95 8.74 11.19
N ILE A 148 -1.20 9.33 12.36
CA ILE A 148 -1.56 8.59 13.58
C ILE A 148 -2.88 7.85 13.38
N ILE A 149 -3.92 8.54 12.89
CA ILE A 149 -5.25 7.94 12.68
C ILE A 149 -5.17 6.76 11.70
N PHE A 150 -4.44 6.94 10.59
CA PHE A 150 -4.29 5.88 9.59
C PHE A 150 -3.51 4.67 10.12
N SER A 151 -2.47 4.91 10.93
CA SER A 151 -1.71 3.85 11.60
C SER A 151 -2.59 3.06 12.57
N PHE A 152 -3.42 3.74 13.37
CA PHE A 152 -4.36 3.09 14.27
C PHE A 152 -5.43 2.28 13.51
N LEU A 153 -5.95 2.81 12.39
CA LEU A 153 -6.86 2.05 11.52
C LEU A 153 -6.20 0.78 10.97
N GLY A 154 -4.94 0.89 10.53
CA GLY A 154 -4.15 -0.24 10.06
C GLY A 154 -3.97 -1.31 11.14
N LEU A 155 -3.59 -0.90 12.36
CA LEU A 155 -3.47 -1.82 13.50
C LEU A 155 -4.81 -2.45 13.88
N LEU A 156 -5.89 -1.67 13.89
CA LEU A 156 -7.24 -2.16 14.17
C LEU A 156 -7.68 -3.19 13.12
N SER A 157 -7.32 -3.00 11.84
CA SER A 157 -7.62 -3.97 10.79
C SER A 157 -6.87 -5.28 10.99
N GLY A 158 -5.59 -5.24 11.41
CA GLY A 158 -4.83 -6.43 11.79
C GLY A 158 -5.37 -7.13 13.03
N PHE A 159 -5.83 -6.35 14.01
CA PHE A 159 -6.45 -6.89 15.22
C PHE A 159 -7.81 -7.52 14.93
N ALA A 160 -8.63 -6.89 14.09
CA ALA A 160 -9.90 -7.44 13.63
C ALA A 160 -9.70 -8.75 12.83
N ALA A 161 -8.60 -8.84 12.06
CA ALA A 161 -8.25 -10.08 11.35
C ALA A 161 -7.87 -11.23 12.28
N LEU A 162 -7.35 -10.96 13.49
CA LEU A 162 -7.13 -11.98 14.53
C LEU A 162 -8.43 -12.48 15.16
N PHE A 163 -9.48 -11.65 15.15
CA PHE A 163 -10.77 -12.00 15.74
C PHE A 163 -11.63 -12.86 14.80
N LEU A 164 -11.25 -12.98 13.52
CA LEU A 164 -11.89 -13.89 12.59
C LEU A 164 -11.46 -15.33 12.91
N PRO A 165 -12.37 -16.21 13.38
CA PRO A 165 -12.05 -17.61 13.63
C PRO A 165 -11.71 -18.32 12.32
N ASP A 166 -10.79 -19.29 12.43
CA ASP A 166 -10.33 -20.11 11.31
C ASP A 166 -11.45 -20.77 10.52
N THR A 167 -11.73 -20.25 9.34
CA THR A 167 -12.62 -20.91 8.36
C THR A 167 -11.89 -22.01 7.56
N THR A 168 -10.63 -22.32 7.89
CA THR A 168 -9.81 -23.33 7.19
C THR A 168 -10.13 -24.78 7.62
N ASN A 169 -10.93 -24.99 8.67
CA ASN A 169 -11.30 -26.33 9.17
C ASN A 169 -12.72 -26.77 8.78
N VAL A 170 -13.27 -26.27 7.67
CA VAL A 170 -14.46 -26.90 7.08
C VAL A 170 -13.98 -27.76 5.92
N ASP A 171 -13.57 -28.98 6.27
CA ASP A 171 -13.40 -30.08 5.33
C ASP A 171 -14.69 -30.18 4.49
N ILE A 172 -14.58 -29.90 3.19
CA ILE A 172 -15.57 -30.38 2.22
C ILE A 172 -15.32 -31.87 2.02
N SER A 173 -15.82 -32.66 2.98
CA SER A 173 -16.09 -34.09 2.76
C SER A 173 -17.32 -34.27 1.88
#